data_AF-A0AAW5B5X7-F1
#
_entry.id   AF-A0AAW5B5X7-F1
#
_cell.length_a   1.000
_cell.length_b   1.000
_cell.length_c   1.000
_cell.angle_alpha   90.00
_cell.angle_beta   90.00
_cell.angle_gamma   90.00
#
_symmetry.space_group_name_H-M   'P 1'
#
loop_
_entity.id
_entity.type
_entity.pdbx_description
1 polymer ?
#
loop_
_entity_poly.entity_id
_entity_poly.type
_entity_poly.pdbx_seq_one_letter_code
_entity_poly.pdbx_strand_id
1 'polypeptide(L)'
;MSKAIGKMSPEEIIRDKFGIPVIEGLKNENLSLITNAESIPGSDLKGYRCKDGNYKFCLVKVTQNNRQLPIFSMDFFRSSDKLLKLTNSPACYTLEYIHVHDPQYRNRGIASYYLSKLVALLEEENIPILRIHPDPDANNFKHTSKEKSLNIKQLKEFYIRKCENQKLKIDFY
;
A
#
# COMPACT_ATOMS: atom_id res chain seq x y z
N MET A 1 7.02 -6.45 35.84
CA MET A 1 6.24 -5.38 35.17
C MET A 1 6.74 -5.25 33.75
N SER A 2 6.06 -5.84 32.76
CA SER A 2 6.38 -5.58 31.36
C SER A 2 5.95 -4.16 31.02
N LYS A 3 6.89 -3.34 30.53
CA LYS A 3 6.54 -2.05 29.91
C LYS A 3 5.56 -2.34 28.79
N ALA A 4 4.39 -1.71 28.83
CA ALA A 4 3.53 -1.64 27.65
C ALA A 4 4.35 -0.94 26.55
N ILE A 5 4.80 -1.70 25.56
CA ILE A 5 5.36 -1.14 24.34
C ILE A 5 4.19 -0.39 23.69
N GLY A 6 4.28 0.93 23.61
CA GLY A 6 3.23 1.75 23.00
C GLY A 6 2.95 1.25 21.59
N LYS A 7 1.67 1.08 21.24
CA LYS A 7 1.28 0.69 19.88
C LYS A 7 1.74 1.79 18.92
N MET A 8 2.52 1.43 17.91
CA MET A 8 2.96 2.37 16.87
C MET A 8 1.74 2.98 16.18
N SER A 9 1.82 4.27 15.89
CA SER A 9 0.87 4.96 15.04
C SER A 9 0.94 4.43 13.60
N PRO A 10 -0.14 4.61 12.81
CA PRO A 10 -0.11 4.23 11.39
C PRO A 10 1.03 4.88 10.59
N GLU A 11 1.40 6.13 10.91
CA GLU A 11 2.51 6.81 10.24
C GLU A 11 3.86 6.18 10.59
N GLU A 12 4.11 5.87 11.86
CA GLU A 12 5.34 5.17 12.30
C GLU A 12 5.44 3.79 11.64
N ILE A 13 4.32 3.07 11.50
CA ILE A 13 4.31 1.79 10.76
C ILE A 13 4.79 1.99 9.32
N ILE A 14 4.28 3.00 8.61
CA ILE A 14 4.67 3.26 7.22
C ILE A 14 6.13 3.73 7.13
N ARG A 15 6.60 4.59 8.03
CA ARG A 15 7.97 5.12 7.96
C ARG A 15 9.01 4.10 8.41
N ASP A 16 8.75 3.38 9.51
CA ASP A 16 9.79 2.59 10.19
C ASP A 16 9.74 1.11 9.82
N LYS A 17 8.54 0.56 9.55
CA LYS A 17 8.38 -0.87 9.17
C LYS A 17 8.31 -1.07 7.66
N PHE A 18 7.53 -0.24 6.97
CA PHE A 18 7.44 -0.30 5.51
C PHE A 18 8.68 0.33 4.89
N GLY A 19 8.97 1.59 5.22
CA GLY A 19 10.17 2.29 4.80
C GLY A 19 10.30 2.45 3.27
N ILE A 20 11.48 2.91 2.84
CA ILE A 20 11.81 3.07 1.42
C ILE A 20 12.40 1.75 0.89
N PRO A 21 11.92 1.21 -0.26
CA PRO A 21 12.44 -0.02 -0.82
C PRO A 21 13.89 0.09 -1.28
N VAL A 22 14.73 -0.85 -0.83
CA VAL A 22 16.09 -1.02 -1.34
C VAL A 22 16.07 -2.06 -2.47
N ILE A 23 15.74 -1.62 -3.69
CA ILE A 23 15.61 -2.47 -4.89
C ILE A 23 16.42 -1.88 -6.03
N GLU A 24 16.99 -2.73 -6.90
CA GLU A 24 17.93 -2.33 -7.96
C GLU A 24 17.44 -1.15 -8.80
N GLY A 25 16.18 -1.17 -9.22
CA GLY A 25 15.58 -0.12 -10.06
C GLY A 25 15.38 1.24 -9.37
N LEU A 26 15.73 1.37 -8.10
CA LEU A 26 15.53 2.58 -7.29
C LEU A 26 16.80 3.03 -6.53
N LYS A 27 17.91 2.28 -6.58
CA LYS A 27 19.09 2.52 -5.74
C LYS A 27 19.72 3.92 -5.87
N ASN A 28 19.59 4.53 -7.04
CA ASN A 28 20.19 5.84 -7.33
C ASN A 28 19.19 7.00 -7.23
N GLU A 29 17.96 6.72 -6.81
CA GLU A 29 16.92 7.74 -6.71
C GLU A 29 16.95 8.42 -5.35
N ASN A 30 16.81 9.75 -5.33
CA ASN A 30 16.57 10.49 -4.10
C ASN A 30 15.09 10.35 -3.75
N LEU A 31 14.78 9.45 -2.82
CA LEU A 31 13.41 9.03 -2.51
C LEU A 31 12.91 9.61 -1.19
N SER A 32 11.62 9.91 -1.14
CA SER A 32 10.92 10.27 0.10
C SER A 32 9.58 9.56 0.19
N LEU A 33 9.16 9.24 1.42
CA LEU A 33 7.88 8.63 1.72
C LEU A 33 6.94 9.68 2.31
N ILE A 34 5.82 9.94 1.64
CA ILE A 34 4.84 10.96 2.01
C ILE A 34 3.61 10.26 2.61
N THR A 35 3.29 10.58 3.87
CA THR A 35 2.28 9.90 4.69
C THR A 35 1.12 10.80 5.11
N ASN A 36 1.27 12.13 5.02
CA ASN A 36 0.28 13.13 5.44
C ASN A 36 0.35 14.35 4.51
N ALA A 37 -0.39 14.31 3.40
CA ALA A 37 -0.46 15.39 2.42
C ALA A 37 -1.86 15.46 1.79
N GLU A 38 -2.40 16.66 1.59
CA GLU A 38 -3.69 16.83 0.93
C GLU A 38 -3.62 16.38 -0.54
N SER A 39 -2.52 16.70 -1.21
CA SER A 39 -2.25 16.34 -2.60
C SER A 39 -0.75 16.23 -2.85
N ILE A 40 -0.38 15.54 -3.92
CA ILE A 40 1.01 15.42 -4.38
C ILE A 40 1.06 15.89 -5.84
N PRO A 41 1.92 16.86 -6.19
CA PRO A 41 2.07 17.30 -7.57
C PRO A 41 2.32 16.13 -8.53
N GLY A 42 1.58 16.09 -9.64
CA GLY A 42 1.69 14.99 -10.62
C GLY A 42 0.88 13.74 -10.27
N SER A 43 0.09 13.75 -9.20
CA SER A 43 -0.93 12.73 -8.92
C SER A 43 -2.32 13.36 -8.84
N ASP A 44 -3.31 12.68 -9.42
CA ASP A 44 -4.73 13.04 -9.27
C ASP A 44 -5.31 12.57 -7.90
N LEU A 45 -4.52 11.84 -7.12
CA LEU A 45 -4.90 11.34 -5.81
C LEU A 45 -4.83 12.44 -4.75
N LYS A 46 -5.77 12.39 -3.80
CA LYS A 46 -5.86 13.30 -2.66
C LYS A 46 -5.99 12.58 -1.33
N GLY A 47 -5.75 13.31 -0.25
CA GLY A 47 -6.01 12.92 1.12
C GLY A 47 -5.06 11.85 1.65
N TYR A 48 -3.78 11.89 1.28
CA TYR A 48 -2.75 11.03 1.86
C TYR A 48 -2.71 11.21 3.37
N ARG A 49 -2.97 10.14 4.11
CA ARG A 49 -3.11 10.17 5.56
C ARG A 49 -2.84 8.80 6.15
N CYS A 50 -2.05 8.79 7.21
CA CYS A 50 -1.82 7.61 8.03
C CYS A 50 -2.39 7.86 9.43
N LYS A 51 -3.67 7.53 9.65
CA LYS A 51 -4.36 7.79 10.93
C LYS A 51 -5.56 6.87 11.14
N ASP A 52 -5.85 6.53 12.39
CA ASP A 52 -7.08 5.84 12.81
C ASP A 52 -7.33 4.54 12.04
N GLY A 53 -6.26 3.77 11.78
CA GLY A 53 -6.32 2.52 11.01
C GLY A 53 -6.36 2.70 9.49
N ASN A 54 -6.23 3.92 8.97
CA ASN A 54 -6.07 4.20 7.55
C ASN A 54 -4.60 4.43 7.20
N TYR A 55 -4.18 3.94 6.04
CA TYR A 55 -2.81 3.95 5.57
C TYR A 55 -2.80 4.32 4.09
N LYS A 56 -2.71 5.62 3.80
CA LYS A 56 -2.56 6.12 2.45
C LYS A 56 -1.29 6.93 2.32
N PHE A 57 -0.35 6.43 1.53
CA PHE A 57 0.98 7.02 1.39
C PHE A 57 1.47 6.97 -0.06
N CYS A 58 2.53 7.75 -0.33
CA CYS A 58 3.19 7.81 -1.63
C CYS A 58 4.70 7.77 -1.50
N LEU A 59 5.36 6.97 -2.33
CA LEU A 59 6.79 7.06 -2.58
C LEU A 59 7.00 8.05 -3.73
N VAL A 60 7.82 9.07 -3.50
CA VAL A 60 8.15 10.10 -4.48
C VAL A 60 9.66 10.13 -4.75
N LYS A 61 10.03 10.45 -5.98
CA LYS A 61 11.38 10.90 -6.33
C LYS A 61 11.46 12.41 -6.16
N VAL A 62 12.49 12.86 -5.46
CA VAL A 62 12.80 14.26 -5.24
C VAL A 62 13.92 14.66 -6.20
N THR A 63 13.61 15.54 -7.15
CA THR A 63 14.58 16.04 -8.12
C THR A 63 15.50 17.09 -7.50
N GLN A 64 16.57 17.48 -8.22
CA GLN A 64 17.51 18.53 -7.78
C GLN A 64 16.84 19.89 -7.53
N ASN A 65 15.72 20.18 -8.21
CA ASN A 65 14.93 21.40 -7.99
C ASN A 65 13.76 21.22 -7.00
N ASN A 66 13.87 20.23 -6.11
CA ASN A 66 12.87 19.90 -5.07
C ASN A 66 11.47 19.56 -5.61
N ARG A 67 11.33 19.20 -6.89
CA ARG A 67 10.07 18.67 -7.41
C ARG A 67 9.88 17.24 -6.94
N GLN A 68 8.67 16.93 -6.52
CA GLN A 68 8.26 15.58 -6.15
C GLN A 68 7.57 14.93 -7.34
N LEU A 69 8.05 13.76 -7.73
CA LEU A 69 7.49 12.94 -8.80
C LEU A 69 6.95 11.65 -8.18
N PRO A 70 5.62 11.43 -8.18
CA PRO A 70 5.03 10.19 -7.69
C PRO A 70 5.60 8.97 -8.42
N ILE A 71 6.08 7.99 -7.67
CA ILE A 71 6.53 6.70 -8.20
C ILE A 71 5.51 5.63 -7.88
N PHE A 72 5.04 5.62 -6.62
CA PHE A 72 4.13 4.60 -6.12
C PHE A 72 3.16 5.18 -5.11
N SER A 73 1.91 4.75 -5.15
CA SER A 73 0.92 5.01 -4.09
C SER A 73 0.27 3.70 -3.65
N MET A 74 -0.09 3.65 -2.37
CA MET A 74 -0.85 2.54 -1.81
C MET A 74 -1.83 3.08 -0.76
N ASP A 75 -2.99 2.45 -0.73
CA ASP A 75 -4.10 2.83 0.15
C ASP A 75 -4.73 1.56 0.71
N PHE A 76 -4.69 1.43 2.02
CA PHE A 76 -5.31 0.32 2.73
C PHE A 76 -5.80 0.77 4.10
N PHE A 77 -6.75 0.04 4.66
CA PHE A 77 -7.27 0.33 5.99
C PHE A 77 -7.64 -0.93 6.75
N ARG A 78 -7.59 -0.82 8.07
CA ARG A 78 -8.06 -1.85 8.99
C ARG A 78 -9.56 -1.68 9.22
N SER A 79 -10.31 -2.78 9.19
CA SER A 79 -11.72 -2.76 9.57
C SER A 79 -11.91 -2.24 10.99
N SER A 80 -12.92 -1.39 11.18
CA SER A 80 -13.27 -0.83 12.49
C SER A 80 -13.72 -1.92 13.45
N ASP A 81 -13.09 -2.01 14.63
CA ASP A 81 -13.47 -2.96 15.68
C ASP A 81 -14.96 -2.83 16.06
N LYS A 82 -15.54 -1.62 15.98
CA LYS A 82 -16.97 -1.41 16.23
C LYS A 82 -17.83 -2.12 15.19
N LEU A 83 -17.50 -1.98 13.91
CA LEU A 83 -18.24 -2.62 12.82
C LEU A 83 -18.11 -4.15 12.89
N LEU A 84 -16.90 -4.66 13.15
CA LEU A 84 -16.63 -6.09 13.26
C LEU A 84 -17.45 -6.75 14.37
N LYS A 85 -17.60 -6.08 15.52
CA LYS A 85 -18.46 -6.55 16.63
C LYS A 85 -19.93 -6.58 16.26
N LEU A 86 -20.43 -5.60 15.51
CA LEU A 86 -21.82 -5.57 15.06
C LEU A 86 -22.13 -6.69 14.07
N THR A 87 -21.21 -6.99 13.15
CA THR A 87 -21.42 -7.96 12.07
C THR A 87 -20.92 -9.36 12.39
N ASN A 88 -20.40 -9.57 13.61
CA ASN A 88 -19.69 -10.78 14.03
C ASN A 88 -18.67 -11.27 12.98
N SER A 89 -17.99 -10.31 12.33
CA SER A 89 -17.05 -10.58 11.25
C SER A 89 -15.62 -10.66 11.78
N PRO A 90 -14.77 -11.52 11.20
CA PRO A 90 -13.36 -11.57 11.54
C PRO A 90 -12.67 -10.25 11.20
N ALA A 91 -11.67 -9.87 12.00
CA ALA A 91 -10.85 -8.71 11.69
C ALA A 91 -10.13 -8.89 10.35
N CYS A 92 -10.09 -7.83 9.55
CA CYS A 92 -9.44 -7.84 8.26
C CYS A 92 -8.87 -6.47 7.93
N TYR A 93 -7.90 -6.48 7.02
CA TYR A 93 -7.49 -5.30 6.28
C TYR A 93 -8.14 -5.30 4.90
N THR A 94 -8.39 -4.12 4.36
CA THR A 94 -8.83 -3.91 2.99
C THR A 94 -7.76 -3.13 2.25
N LEU A 95 -7.30 -3.67 1.12
CA LEU A 95 -6.42 -3.00 0.17
C LEU A 95 -7.27 -2.36 -0.92
N GLU A 96 -7.36 -1.04 -0.91
CA GLU A 96 -8.12 -0.28 -1.90
C GLU A 96 -7.38 -0.19 -3.23
N TYR A 97 -6.09 0.15 -3.20
CA TYR A 97 -5.26 0.09 -4.40
C TYR A 97 -3.77 0.00 -4.11
N ILE A 98 -3.06 -0.50 -5.13
CA ILE A 98 -1.63 -0.30 -5.35
C ILE A 98 -1.47 0.31 -6.74
N HIS A 99 -0.70 1.38 -6.84
CA HIS A 99 -0.47 2.06 -8.10
C HIS A 99 1.00 2.44 -8.29
N VAL A 100 1.57 2.08 -9.45
CA VAL A 100 2.88 2.55 -9.91
C VAL A 100 2.65 3.56 -11.03
N HIS A 101 2.88 4.84 -10.72
CA HIS A 101 2.50 5.98 -11.56
C HIS A 101 3.21 5.98 -12.90
N ASP A 102 4.53 5.84 -12.87
CA ASP A 102 5.36 5.89 -14.08
C ASP A 102 5.71 4.47 -14.57
N PRO A 103 5.41 4.13 -15.86
CA PRO A 103 5.72 2.85 -16.46
C PRO A 103 7.18 2.38 -16.33
N GLN A 104 8.15 3.28 -16.21
CA GLN A 104 9.57 2.91 -16.08
C GLN A 104 9.87 2.14 -14.77
N TYR A 105 9.05 2.38 -13.74
CA TYR A 105 9.16 1.75 -12.43
C TYR A 105 8.28 0.50 -12.30
N ARG A 106 7.44 0.18 -13.29
CA ARG A 106 6.67 -1.06 -13.32
C ARG A 106 7.59 -2.25 -13.54
N ASN A 107 7.20 -3.41 -12.97
CA ASN A 107 8.01 -4.63 -12.95
C ASN A 107 9.40 -4.50 -12.29
N ARG A 108 9.63 -3.43 -11.50
CA ARG A 108 10.87 -3.24 -10.72
C ARG A 108 10.80 -3.79 -9.29
N GLY A 109 9.66 -4.35 -8.88
CA GLY A 109 9.48 -4.97 -7.57
C GLY A 109 8.88 -4.07 -6.49
N ILE A 110 8.59 -2.79 -6.76
CA ILE A 110 8.04 -1.84 -5.76
C ILE A 110 6.72 -2.34 -5.16
N ALA A 111 5.78 -2.75 -6.03
CA ALA A 111 4.50 -3.29 -5.57
C ALA A 111 4.68 -4.56 -4.74
N SER A 112 5.59 -5.46 -5.14
CA SER A 112 5.88 -6.67 -4.37
C SER A 112 6.50 -6.36 -3.01
N TYR A 113 7.38 -5.35 -2.94
CA TYR A 113 7.98 -4.91 -1.68
C TYR A 113 6.90 -4.44 -0.69
N TYR A 114 6.08 -3.47 -1.07
CA TYR A 114 5.09 -2.92 -0.14
C TYR A 114 3.98 -3.92 0.19
N LEU A 115 3.62 -4.80 -0.75
CA LEU A 115 2.68 -5.87 -0.47
C LEU A 115 3.24 -6.87 0.56
N SER A 116 4.53 -7.22 0.49
CA SER A 116 5.17 -8.06 1.51
C SER A 116 5.18 -7.40 2.89
N LYS A 117 5.34 -6.06 2.95
CA LYS A 117 5.27 -5.30 4.20
C LYS A 117 3.86 -5.30 4.79
N LEU A 118 2.83 -5.22 3.94
CA LEU A 118 1.44 -5.37 4.37
C LEU A 118 1.19 -6.77 4.93
N VAL A 119 1.62 -7.83 4.24
CA VAL A 119 1.48 -9.21 4.73
C VAL A 119 2.15 -9.38 6.10
N ALA A 120 3.38 -8.90 6.26
CA ALA A 120 4.10 -8.96 7.54
C ALA A 120 3.36 -8.21 8.66
N LEU A 121 2.75 -7.05 8.36
CA LEU A 121 1.92 -6.32 9.31
C LEU A 121 0.68 -7.12 9.73
N LEU A 122 -0.01 -7.76 8.79
CA LEU A 122 -1.18 -8.60 9.08
C LEU A 122 -0.79 -9.79 9.96
N GLU A 123 0.35 -10.43 9.70
CA GLU A 123 0.87 -11.53 10.51
C GLU A 123 1.22 -11.09 11.93
N GLU A 124 1.90 -9.95 12.09
CA GLU A 124 2.23 -9.37 13.39
C GLU A 124 0.96 -9.05 14.21
N GLU A 125 -0.06 -8.52 13.56
CA GLU A 125 -1.34 -8.20 14.18
C GLU A 125 -2.30 -9.41 14.30
N ASN A 126 -1.88 -10.60 13.89
CA ASN A 126 -2.70 -11.82 13.83
C ASN A 126 -4.02 -11.64 13.07
N ILE A 127 -3.99 -10.90 11.96
CA ILE A 127 -5.13 -10.64 11.11
C ILE A 127 -5.19 -11.68 9.98
N PRO A 128 -6.24 -12.53 9.93
CA PRO A 128 -6.26 -13.68 9.03
C PRO A 128 -6.73 -13.38 7.61
N ILE A 129 -7.24 -12.17 7.34
CA ILE A 129 -7.91 -11.84 6.08
C ILE A 129 -7.39 -10.52 5.50
N LEU A 130 -7.02 -10.56 4.22
CA LEU A 130 -6.80 -9.40 3.37
C LEU A 130 -7.88 -9.34 2.28
N ARG A 131 -8.72 -8.32 2.34
CA ARG A 131 -9.72 -8.03 1.30
C ARG A 131 -9.09 -7.17 0.20
N ILE A 132 -9.39 -7.49 -1.05
CA ILE A 132 -8.84 -6.76 -2.20
C ILE A 132 -9.93 -6.60 -3.27
N HIS A 133 -10.11 -5.38 -3.78
CA HIS A 133 -10.87 -5.13 -5.01
C HIS A 133 -9.90 -4.94 -6.18
N PRO A 134 -9.60 -5.99 -6.97
CA PRO A 134 -8.65 -5.87 -8.06
C PRO A 134 -9.34 -5.16 -9.24
N ASP A 135 -9.06 -3.86 -9.39
CA ASP A 135 -9.57 -3.08 -10.51
C ASP A 135 -8.42 -2.46 -11.33
N PRO A 136 -8.04 -3.06 -12.48
CA PRO A 136 -7.00 -2.48 -13.33
C PRO A 136 -7.46 -1.18 -14.00
N ASP A 137 -8.77 -0.89 -14.04
CA ASP A 137 -9.40 0.22 -14.75
C ASP A 137 -10.04 1.26 -13.83
N ALA A 138 -9.62 1.25 -12.56
CA ALA A 138 -10.12 2.14 -11.53
C ALA A 138 -10.10 3.61 -11.98
N ASN A 139 -11.25 4.28 -11.79
CA ASN A 139 -11.51 5.63 -12.32
C ASN A 139 -10.51 6.69 -11.83
N ASN A 140 -9.95 6.51 -10.64
CA ASN A 140 -8.90 7.35 -10.05
C ASN A 140 -7.57 7.29 -10.82
N PHE A 141 -7.39 6.34 -11.73
CA PHE A 141 -6.18 6.18 -12.56
C PHE A 141 -6.47 6.23 -14.07
N LYS A 142 -7.66 6.67 -14.49
CA LYS A 142 -8.09 6.66 -15.89
C LYS A 142 -7.19 7.46 -16.85
N HIS A 143 -6.47 8.46 -16.33
CA HIS A 143 -5.55 9.31 -17.11
C HIS A 143 -4.09 8.83 -17.07
N THR A 144 -3.80 7.75 -16.36
CA THR A 144 -2.44 7.19 -16.26
C THR A 144 -2.16 6.24 -17.42
N SER A 145 -0.88 6.15 -17.84
CA SER A 145 -0.46 5.19 -18.86
C SER A 145 -0.77 3.76 -18.41
N LYS A 146 -1.25 2.92 -19.33
CA LYS A 146 -1.47 1.47 -19.13
C LYS A 146 -0.27 0.62 -19.59
N GLU A 147 0.82 1.25 -20.02
CA GLU A 147 2.01 0.52 -20.47
C GLU A 147 2.56 -0.37 -19.33
N LYS A 148 2.75 -1.67 -19.58
CA LYS A 148 3.20 -2.65 -18.57
C LYS A 148 2.28 -2.77 -17.35
N SER A 149 1.02 -2.33 -17.41
CA SER A 149 0.03 -2.63 -16.36
C SER A 149 -0.45 -4.07 -16.47
N LEU A 150 -0.83 -4.66 -15.35
CA LEU A 150 -1.44 -5.99 -15.31
C LEU A 150 -2.92 -5.87 -15.72
N ASN A 151 -3.41 -6.82 -16.53
CA ASN A 151 -4.85 -7.00 -16.70
C ASN A 151 -5.47 -7.66 -15.46
N ILE A 152 -6.80 -7.74 -15.39
CA ILE A 152 -7.53 -8.27 -14.22
C ILE A 152 -7.07 -9.68 -13.80
N LYS A 153 -6.83 -10.58 -14.76
CA LYS A 153 -6.38 -11.95 -14.47
C LYS A 153 -4.97 -11.94 -13.88
N GLN A 154 -4.05 -11.22 -14.52
CA GLN A 154 -2.68 -11.07 -14.05
C GLN A 154 -2.61 -10.38 -12.68
N LEU A 155 -3.49 -9.42 -12.41
CA LEU A 155 -3.56 -8.69 -11.15
C LEU A 155 -4.03 -9.61 -10.00
N LYS A 156 -5.07 -10.43 -10.23
CA LYS A 156 -5.50 -11.45 -9.26
C LYS A 156 -4.41 -12.47 -8.98
N GLU A 157 -3.77 -12.99 -10.03
CA GLU A 157 -2.64 -13.92 -9.90
C GLU A 157 -1.46 -13.29 -9.16
N PHE A 158 -1.17 -12.01 -9.40
CA PHE A 158 -0.15 -11.26 -8.68
C PHE A 158 -0.45 -11.22 -7.18
N TYR A 159 -1.68 -10.88 -6.77
CA TYR A 159 -2.04 -10.85 -5.35
C TYR A 159 -1.97 -12.23 -4.70
N ILE A 160 -2.52 -13.26 -5.34
CA ILE A 160 -2.44 -14.65 -4.88
C ILE A 160 -0.98 -15.04 -4.60
N ARG A 161 -0.10 -14.86 -5.60
CA ARG A 161 1.31 -15.25 -5.49
C ARG A 161 2.10 -14.47 -4.43
N LYS A 162 1.66 -13.25 -4.08
CA LYS A 162 2.42 -12.35 -3.20
C LYS A 162 1.88 -12.30 -1.77
N CYS A 163 0.61 -12.65 -1.56
CA CYS A 163 -0.01 -12.56 -0.24
C CYS A 163 -0.44 -13.91 0.33
N GLU A 164 -0.83 -14.88 -0.50
CA GLU A 164 -1.42 -16.11 0.03
C GLU A 164 -0.36 -16.95 0.74
N ASN A 165 -0.63 -17.29 1.99
CA ASN A 165 0.16 -18.23 2.78
C ASN A 165 -0.77 -19.00 3.74
N GLN A 166 -0.23 -19.94 4.51
CA GLN A 166 -1.04 -20.82 5.37
C GLN A 166 -1.91 -20.09 6.41
N LYS A 167 -1.58 -18.85 6.77
CA LYS A 167 -2.24 -18.07 7.82
C LYS A 167 -3.09 -16.91 7.28
N LEU A 168 -2.86 -16.48 6.05
CA LEU A 168 -3.51 -15.33 5.43
C LEU A 168 -4.39 -15.76 4.26
N LYS A 169 -5.70 -15.51 4.39
CA LYS A 169 -6.69 -15.68 3.32
C LYS A 169 -6.83 -14.37 2.53
N ILE A 170 -6.79 -14.48 1.20
CA ILE A 170 -7.19 -13.39 0.30
C ILE A 170 -8.68 -13.52 0.00
N ASP A 171 -9.40 -12.39 0.11
CA ASP A 171 -10.82 -12.29 -0.19
C ASP A 171 -11.04 -11.22 -1.28
N PHE A 172 -11.31 -11.67 -2.51
CA PHE A 172 -11.62 -10.77 -3.62
C PHE A 172 -13.11 -10.42 -3.61
N TYR A 173 -13.44 -9.13 -3.64
CA TYR A 173 -14.81 -8.62 -3.67
C TYR A 173 -15.03 -7.63 -4.81
#